data_AF-A0A3L7SE17-F1
#
_entry.id   AF-A0A3L7SE17-F1
#
_cell.length_a   1.000
_cell.length_b   1.000
_cell.length_c   1.000
_cell.angle_alpha   90.00
_cell.angle_beta   90.00
_cell.angle_gamma   90.00
#
_symmetry.space_group_name_H-M   'P 1'
#
loop_
_entity.id
_entity.type
_entity.pdbx_description
1 polymer ?
#
loop_
_entity_poly.entity_id
_entity_poly.type
_entity_poly.pdbx_seq_one_letter_code
_entity_poly.pdbx_strand_id
1 'polypeptide(L)'
;MLLGAVWERELMVAPRTRGLFVARAVYGGTLLGIVATCWLVVTGSQAVTTTGDAARFGATLLRILGPLQLVLAMLAAALAAVLAVGMEKDRRTLELLLLSRLGDAQLVLGKLAGSLLRLLLLLVAAAPMFALAGLFGGVTAPQLVRLFAVTAAAAAAAGSIANAVAFWRDTTFQALAITAFMLAAWLAAGEALVVAQGPEAGAVVSPARAVFAALEPQGGRTLAPFVAVCGAAIAASSGLAVARVRHWNTAGTSQHQPAAATTALRRPARTVWSNPVLWREVRTRAHGRAMVVVRAAWLALFAVAVAGVAAAARGPRPDRVAVAAAVVPMVLASLLAVAAMTVTSVTTERDRGTFDLLLASDLRPAEFVWGKLLGVLAAAREMVVLPLLLCAALVPLGIATPEQGVYLVLGLAILTFFVAVLGLYAGLSHTASRGAIAVALGVVAFLFVGVATAMRIMVAFGGSFELQLAPFLAAIVGGAVGLYAALSARNPSPAVGWTSALLPALTFVAITGFLQGSTLQVFLVVAVAYGFATLALLVPAIGAFDLLTGRATTGE
;
A
#
# COMPACT_ATOMS: atom_id res chain seq x y z
N MET A 1 16.62 25.82 -17.77
CA MET A 1 15.61 25.40 -16.77
C MET A 1 15.86 23.94 -16.39
N LEU A 2 16.33 23.68 -15.16
CA LEU A 2 16.91 22.40 -14.72
C LEU A 2 15.94 21.19 -14.73
N LEU A 3 14.62 21.42 -14.69
CA LEU A 3 13.61 20.35 -14.59
C LEU A 3 12.81 20.09 -15.89
N GLY A 4 13.08 20.85 -16.96
CA GLY A 4 12.53 20.64 -18.31
C GLY A 4 11.02 20.84 -18.47
N ALA A 5 10.53 20.66 -19.71
CA ALA A 5 9.14 20.90 -20.12
C ALA A 5 8.11 19.97 -19.44
N VAL A 6 8.54 18.78 -18.99
CA VAL A 6 7.67 17.82 -18.28
C VAL A 6 7.20 18.40 -16.95
N TRP A 7 8.12 19.05 -16.21
CA TRP A 7 7.80 19.69 -14.94
C TRP A 7 6.90 20.92 -15.11
N GLU A 8 7.18 21.76 -16.10
CA GLU A 8 6.37 22.94 -16.42
C GLU A 8 4.92 22.56 -16.72
N ARG A 9 4.72 21.50 -17.51
CA ARG A 9 3.39 20.94 -17.77
C ARG A 9 2.70 20.49 -16.48
N GLU A 10 3.37 19.71 -15.63
CA GLU A 10 2.76 19.23 -14.38
C GLU A 10 2.47 20.38 -13.41
N LEU A 11 3.31 21.41 -13.33
CA LEU A 11 3.04 22.62 -12.54
C LEU A 11 1.80 23.36 -13.00
N MET A 12 1.57 23.46 -14.31
CA MET A 12 0.38 24.14 -14.85
C MET A 12 -0.90 23.30 -14.70
N VAL A 13 -0.79 21.98 -14.81
CA VAL A 13 -1.95 21.07 -14.86
C VAL A 13 -2.33 20.54 -13.48
N ALA A 14 -1.38 20.05 -12.69
CA ALA A 14 -1.65 19.32 -11.45
C ALA A 14 -2.49 20.11 -10.42
N PRO A 15 -2.21 21.42 -10.15
CA PRO A 15 -2.98 22.20 -9.20
C PRO A 15 -4.45 22.42 -9.59
N ARG A 16 -4.77 22.31 -10.89
CA ARG A 16 -6.11 22.58 -11.45
C ARG A 16 -6.97 21.31 -11.58
N THR A 17 -6.43 20.13 -11.26
CA THR A 17 -7.18 18.88 -11.41
C THR A 17 -8.23 18.73 -10.32
N ARG A 18 -9.50 18.46 -10.70
CA ARG A 18 -10.61 18.16 -9.77
C ARG A 18 -10.24 17.10 -8.73
N GLY A 19 -9.50 16.08 -9.15
CA GLY A 19 -9.03 15.02 -8.25
C GLY A 19 -8.15 15.51 -7.11
N LEU A 20 -7.32 16.54 -7.31
CA LEU A 20 -6.49 17.09 -6.23
C LEU A 20 -7.33 17.88 -5.22
N PHE A 21 -8.34 18.63 -5.67
CA PHE A 21 -9.28 19.32 -4.76
C PHE A 21 -10.02 18.31 -3.88
N VAL A 22 -10.54 17.23 -4.46
CA VAL A 22 -11.19 16.15 -3.72
C VAL A 22 -10.20 15.49 -2.77
N ALA A 23 -8.98 15.16 -3.21
CA ALA A 23 -7.97 14.53 -2.36
C ALA A 23 -7.60 15.41 -1.16
N ARG A 24 -7.46 16.73 -1.34
CA ARG A 24 -7.20 17.68 -0.24
C ARG A 24 -8.37 17.76 0.73
N ALA A 25 -9.60 17.83 0.22
CA ALA A 25 -10.80 17.87 1.06
C ALA A 25 -10.96 16.59 1.89
N VAL A 26 -10.78 15.41 1.26
CA VAL A 26 -10.84 14.12 1.94
C VAL A 26 -9.72 13.99 2.98
N TYR A 27 -8.48 14.33 2.62
CA TYR A 27 -7.35 14.23 3.54
C TYR A 27 -7.47 15.19 4.73
N GLY A 28 -7.75 16.46 4.48
CA GLY A 28 -7.97 17.46 5.53
C GLY A 28 -9.17 17.13 6.40
N GLY A 29 -10.29 16.72 5.79
CA GLY A 29 -11.50 16.30 6.50
C GLY A 29 -11.28 15.05 7.37
N THR A 30 -10.50 14.09 6.90
CA THR A 30 -10.13 12.89 7.67
C THR A 30 -9.29 13.27 8.88
N LEU A 31 -8.28 14.13 8.70
CA LEU A 31 -7.44 14.62 9.81
C LEU A 31 -8.27 15.40 10.83
N LEU A 32 -9.13 16.31 10.37
CA LEU A 32 -10.05 17.06 11.22
C LEU A 32 -10.98 16.13 11.99
N GLY A 33 -11.55 15.12 11.32
CA GLY A 33 -12.41 14.11 11.94
C GLY A 33 -11.68 13.35 13.04
N ILE A 34 -10.40 13.00 12.85
CA ILE A 34 -9.58 12.38 13.89
C ILE A 34 -9.32 13.35 15.05
N VAL A 35 -9.01 14.63 14.78
CA VAL A 35 -8.82 15.64 15.84
C VAL A 35 -10.09 15.81 16.68
N ALA A 36 -11.23 15.99 16.02
CA ALA A 36 -12.53 16.11 16.67
C ALA A 36 -12.88 14.86 17.48
N THR A 37 -12.61 13.68 16.91
CA THR A 37 -12.80 12.38 17.57
C THR A 37 -12.00 12.30 18.86
N CYS A 38 -10.69 12.53 18.80
CA CYS A 38 -9.83 12.49 19.97
C CYS A 38 -10.28 13.50 21.04
N TRP A 39 -10.72 14.69 20.63
CA TRP A 39 -11.22 15.71 21.56
C TRP A 39 -12.48 15.25 22.30
N LEU A 40 -13.47 14.71 21.58
CA LEU A 40 -14.71 14.18 22.16
C LEU A 40 -14.44 13.04 23.14
N VAL A 41 -13.46 12.16 22.84
CA VAL A 41 -13.06 11.09 23.76
C VAL A 41 -12.48 11.66 25.05
N VAL A 42 -11.65 12.70 24.98
CA VAL A 42 -11.03 13.29 26.16
C VAL A 42 -12.03 14.04 27.02
N THR A 43 -12.80 14.97 26.44
CA THR A 43 -13.79 15.75 27.21
C THR A 43 -14.89 14.88 27.80
N GLY A 44 -15.18 13.75 27.16
CA GLY A 44 -16.07 12.75 27.71
C GLY A 44 -15.46 11.99 28.89
N SER A 45 -14.21 11.54 28.76
CA SER A 45 -13.56 10.64 29.75
C SER A 45 -12.95 11.34 30.94
N GLN A 46 -12.50 12.59 30.79
CA GLN A 46 -11.83 13.35 31.84
C GLN A 46 -12.25 14.81 31.80
N ALA A 47 -12.47 15.40 32.98
CA ALA A 47 -12.66 16.83 33.09
C ALA A 47 -11.33 17.53 32.77
N VAL A 48 -11.26 18.23 31.64
CA VAL A 48 -10.10 19.04 31.26
C VAL A 48 -10.12 20.32 32.10
N THR A 49 -9.63 20.22 33.34
CA THR A 49 -9.66 21.32 34.30
C THR A 49 -8.36 22.12 34.32
N THR A 50 -7.23 21.51 33.92
CA THR A 50 -5.92 22.17 33.95
C THR A 50 -5.36 22.40 32.55
N THR A 51 -4.58 23.46 32.39
CA THR A 51 -3.79 23.72 31.16
C THR A 51 -2.81 22.58 30.85
N GLY A 52 -2.38 21.84 31.87
CA GLY A 52 -1.53 20.66 31.72
C GLY A 52 -2.23 19.49 31.02
N ASP A 53 -3.52 19.30 31.26
CA ASP A 53 -4.32 18.23 30.64
C ASP A 53 -4.52 18.49 29.15
N ALA A 54 -4.82 19.74 28.80
CA ALA A 54 -4.87 20.17 27.39
C ALA A 54 -3.52 19.97 26.68
N ALA A 55 -2.41 20.30 27.35
CA ALA A 55 -1.07 20.12 26.80
C ALA A 55 -0.71 18.63 26.56
N ARG A 56 -1.07 17.75 27.49
CA ARG A 56 -0.89 16.29 27.33
C ARG A 56 -1.74 15.74 26.19
N PHE A 57 -2.95 16.27 26.01
CA PHE A 57 -3.82 15.94 24.90
C PHE A 57 -3.18 16.32 23.55
N GLY A 58 -2.73 17.57 23.40
CA GLY A 58 -2.05 18.03 22.18
C GLY A 58 -0.84 17.16 21.81
N ALA A 59 -0.01 16.79 22.80
CA ALA A 59 1.12 15.89 22.60
C ALA A 59 0.68 14.47 22.17
N THR A 60 -0.39 13.93 22.76
CA THR A 60 -0.95 12.61 22.41
C THR A 60 -1.53 12.62 21.01
N LEU A 61 -2.23 13.69 20.63
CA LEU A 61 -2.78 13.87 19.30
C LEU A 61 -1.69 13.82 18.23
N LEU A 62 -0.58 14.51 18.44
CA LEU A 62 0.56 14.49 17.51
C LEU A 62 1.23 13.11 17.42
N ARG A 63 1.28 12.35 18.51
CA ARG A 63 1.80 10.96 18.50
C ARG A 63 0.91 10.00 17.70
N ILE A 64 -0.36 10.34 17.49
CA ILE A 64 -1.29 9.61 16.63
C ILE A 64 -1.20 10.11 15.19
N LEU A 65 -1.30 11.43 14.98
CA LEU A 65 -1.34 12.03 13.64
C LEU A 65 0.00 11.95 12.89
N GLY A 66 1.14 12.06 13.58
CA GLY A 66 2.46 12.09 12.95
C GLY A 66 2.78 10.81 12.17
N PRO A 67 2.75 9.62 12.80
CA PRO A 67 2.98 8.35 12.10
C PRO A 67 1.93 8.08 11.01
N LEU A 68 0.68 8.47 11.23
CA LEU A 68 -0.39 8.37 10.24
C LEU A 68 -0.05 9.18 8.97
N GLN A 69 0.33 10.45 9.14
CA GLN A 69 0.75 11.32 8.04
C GLN A 69 1.96 10.74 7.30
N LEU A 70 2.95 10.20 8.02
CA LEU A 70 4.13 9.56 7.43
C LEU A 70 3.76 8.40 6.52
N VAL A 71 2.97 7.44 7.02
CA VAL A 71 2.60 6.24 6.26
C VAL A 71 1.81 6.63 5.02
N LEU A 72 0.82 7.52 5.15
CA LEU A 72 0.03 8.01 4.02
C LEU A 72 0.91 8.74 2.99
N ALA A 73 1.83 9.60 3.44
CA ALA A 73 2.72 10.34 2.56
C ALA A 73 3.69 9.42 1.80
N MET A 74 4.33 8.48 2.48
CA MET A 74 5.26 7.53 1.85
C MET A 74 4.56 6.62 0.83
N LEU A 75 3.39 6.06 1.18
CA LEU A 75 2.62 5.23 0.27
C LEU A 75 2.12 6.02 -0.94
N ALA A 76 1.61 7.23 -0.72
CA ALA A 76 1.15 8.09 -1.81
C ALA A 76 2.30 8.51 -2.74
N ALA A 77 3.48 8.84 -2.19
CA ALA A 77 4.67 9.18 -2.98
C ALA A 77 5.13 8.02 -3.85
N ALA A 78 5.28 6.84 -3.25
CA ALA A 78 5.71 5.64 -3.93
C ALA A 78 4.73 5.23 -5.03
N LEU A 79 3.42 5.21 -4.72
CA LEU A 79 2.39 4.87 -5.68
C LEU A 79 2.32 5.87 -6.84
N ALA A 80 2.36 7.17 -6.54
CA ALA A 80 2.32 8.21 -7.58
C ALA A 80 3.53 8.12 -8.51
N ALA A 81 4.72 7.88 -7.97
CA ALA A 81 5.95 7.72 -8.75
C ALA A 81 5.90 6.49 -9.66
N VAL A 82 5.49 5.32 -9.14
CA VAL A 82 5.37 4.11 -9.97
C VAL A 82 4.33 4.28 -11.07
N LEU A 83 3.16 4.84 -10.75
CA LEU A 83 2.10 5.05 -11.74
C LEU A 83 2.47 6.09 -12.81
N ALA A 84 3.23 7.14 -12.45
CA ALA A 84 3.63 8.18 -13.39
C ALA A 84 4.53 7.65 -14.53
N VAL A 85 5.35 6.64 -14.24
CA VAL A 85 6.24 5.98 -15.20
C VAL A 85 5.59 4.73 -15.80
N GLY A 86 4.94 3.91 -14.98
CA GLY A 86 4.28 2.67 -15.40
C GLY A 86 3.25 2.89 -16.50
N MET A 87 2.42 3.94 -16.38
CA MET A 87 1.43 4.28 -17.41
C MET A 87 2.05 4.66 -18.76
N GLU A 88 3.22 5.31 -18.76
CA GLU A 88 3.95 5.64 -20.00
C GLU A 88 4.51 4.36 -20.65
N LYS A 89 4.94 3.40 -19.82
CA LYS A 89 5.39 2.08 -20.29
C LYS A 89 4.24 1.25 -20.84
N ASP A 90 3.14 1.16 -20.09
CA ASP A 90 1.96 0.39 -20.46
C ASP A 90 1.35 0.89 -21.78
N ARG A 91 1.44 2.19 -22.05
CA ARG A 91 0.97 2.84 -23.31
C ARG A 91 2.03 2.94 -24.42
N ARG A 92 3.25 2.42 -24.21
CA ARG A 92 4.40 2.56 -25.13
C ARG A 92 4.78 4.00 -25.49
N THR A 93 4.40 4.98 -24.68
CA THR A 93 4.77 6.39 -24.89
C THR A 93 6.15 6.71 -24.33
N LEU A 94 6.67 5.89 -23.41
CA LEU A 94 8.03 6.06 -22.88
C LEU A 94 9.09 5.96 -23.99
N GLU A 95 8.93 5.06 -24.95
CA GLU A 95 9.85 4.90 -26.09
C GLU A 95 9.90 6.19 -26.93
N LEU A 96 8.75 6.81 -27.17
CA LEU A 96 8.65 8.09 -27.88
C LEU A 96 9.35 9.22 -27.12
N LEU A 97 9.22 9.26 -25.79
CA LEU A 97 9.91 10.24 -24.96
C LEU A 97 11.44 10.07 -25.00
N LEU A 98 11.95 8.84 -25.07
CA LEU A 98 13.38 8.56 -25.15
C LEU A 98 14.01 8.91 -26.52
N LEU A 99 13.20 8.90 -27.58
CA LEU A 99 13.59 9.35 -28.93
C LEU A 99 13.55 10.88 -29.09
N SER A 100 12.80 11.57 -28.23
CA SER A 100 12.71 13.03 -28.24
C SER A 100 14.01 13.70 -27.74
N ARG A 101 14.16 15.02 -27.96
CA ARG A 101 15.33 15.81 -27.52
C ARG A 101 15.37 16.07 -26.00
N LEU A 102 14.65 15.28 -25.20
CA LEU A 102 14.67 15.39 -23.74
C LEU A 102 15.92 14.74 -23.16
N GLY A 103 16.60 15.45 -22.25
CA GLY A 103 17.72 14.89 -21.49
C GLY A 103 17.25 13.85 -20.47
N ASP A 104 18.08 12.85 -20.20
CA ASP A 104 17.77 11.75 -19.28
C ASP A 104 17.44 12.25 -17.87
N ALA A 105 18.19 13.26 -17.40
CA ALA A 105 17.92 13.94 -16.13
C ALA A 105 16.59 14.68 -16.12
N GLN A 106 16.23 15.36 -17.23
CA GLN A 106 14.97 16.09 -17.34
C GLN A 106 13.78 15.13 -17.33
N LEU A 107 13.91 13.96 -17.98
CA LEU A 107 12.88 12.93 -17.98
C LEU A 107 12.66 12.36 -16.57
N VAL A 108 13.74 11.86 -15.94
CA VAL A 108 13.65 11.17 -14.65
C VAL A 108 13.27 12.12 -13.52
N LEU A 109 13.94 13.28 -13.41
CA LEU A 109 13.67 14.25 -12.35
C LEU A 109 12.36 14.99 -12.59
N GLY A 110 11.99 15.27 -13.85
CA GLY A 110 10.70 15.90 -14.18
C GLY A 110 9.52 15.01 -13.78
N LYS A 111 9.59 13.70 -14.02
CA LYS A 111 8.58 12.72 -13.57
C LYS A 111 8.51 12.61 -12.05
N LEU A 112 9.68 12.53 -11.39
CA LEU A 112 9.74 12.51 -9.93
C LEU A 112 9.12 13.77 -9.34
N ALA A 113 9.55 14.95 -9.79
CA ALA A 113 9.04 16.23 -9.32
C ALA A 113 7.52 16.34 -9.51
N GLY A 114 6.99 15.97 -10.69
CA GLY A 114 5.55 15.95 -10.96
C GLY A 114 4.76 15.05 -9.99
N SER A 115 5.30 13.87 -9.65
CA SER A 115 4.69 12.96 -8.67
C SER A 115 4.74 13.53 -7.24
N LEU A 116 5.86 14.15 -6.85
CA LEU A 116 6.06 14.75 -5.52
C LEU A 116 5.27 16.04 -5.33
N LEU A 117 5.01 16.82 -6.39
CA LEU A 117 4.24 18.07 -6.29
C LEU A 117 2.86 17.83 -5.70
N ARG A 118 2.14 16.80 -6.15
CA ARG A 118 0.79 16.47 -5.66
C ARG A 118 0.82 16.12 -4.17
N LEU A 119 1.86 15.41 -3.75
CA LEU A 119 2.10 15.04 -2.37
C LEU A 119 2.43 16.26 -1.50
N LEU A 120 3.36 17.12 -1.94
CA LEU A 120 3.72 18.33 -1.20
C LEU A 120 2.51 19.23 -1.00
N LEU A 121 1.67 19.36 -2.02
CA LEU A 121 0.41 20.09 -1.92
C LEU A 121 -0.59 19.45 -0.95
N LEU A 122 -0.58 18.13 -0.80
CA LEU A 122 -1.39 17.42 0.19
C LEU A 122 -0.83 17.65 1.61
N LEU A 123 0.49 17.64 1.75
CA LEU A 123 1.17 17.91 3.01
C LEU A 123 0.91 19.35 3.48
N VAL A 124 1.03 20.34 2.59
CA VAL A 124 0.65 21.74 2.91
C VAL A 124 -0.81 21.85 3.34
N ALA A 125 -1.72 21.07 2.75
CA ALA A 125 -3.12 21.03 3.18
C ALA A 125 -3.34 20.42 4.58
N ALA A 126 -2.41 19.58 5.06
CA ALA A 126 -2.42 19.07 6.44
C ALA A 126 -1.90 20.08 7.47
N ALA A 127 -1.02 21.00 7.09
CA ALA A 127 -0.41 21.97 8.00
C ALA A 127 -1.43 22.70 8.91
N PRO A 128 -2.56 23.24 8.43
CA PRO A 128 -3.53 23.88 9.31
C PRO A 128 -4.15 22.91 10.33
N MET A 129 -4.37 21.64 9.97
CA MET A 129 -4.94 20.65 10.89
C MET A 129 -3.97 20.31 12.04
N PHE A 130 -2.67 20.23 11.75
CA PHE A 130 -1.66 20.06 12.78
C PHE A 130 -1.40 21.34 13.59
N ALA A 131 -1.57 22.52 12.98
CA ALA A 131 -1.50 23.79 13.70
C ALA A 131 -2.64 23.89 14.73
N LEU A 132 -3.87 23.49 14.36
CA LEU A 132 -5.00 23.36 15.28
C LEU A 132 -4.69 22.42 16.44
N ALA A 133 -4.05 21.28 16.16
CA ALA A 133 -3.58 20.36 17.20
C ALA A 133 -2.59 21.01 18.18
N GLY A 134 -1.74 21.91 17.69
CA GLY A 134 -0.80 22.67 18.51
C GLY A 134 -1.46 23.69 19.43
N LEU A 135 -2.69 24.14 19.12
CA LEU A 135 -3.42 25.12 19.97
C LEU A 135 -3.81 24.55 21.33
N PHE A 136 -3.92 23.22 21.46
CA PHE A 136 -4.17 22.57 22.76
C PHE A 136 -2.98 22.68 23.74
N GLY A 137 -1.81 23.16 23.28
CA GLY A 137 -0.60 23.25 24.08
C GLY A 137 0.22 21.96 24.08
N GLY A 138 1.36 21.97 24.78
CA GLY A 138 2.26 20.80 24.88
C GLY A 138 3.04 20.47 23.60
N VAL A 139 2.88 21.30 22.56
CA VAL A 139 3.56 21.19 21.27
C VAL A 139 4.23 22.51 20.93
N THR A 140 5.48 22.44 20.51
CA THR A 140 6.26 23.59 20.08
C THR A 140 6.26 23.69 18.55
N ALA A 141 6.29 24.92 18.01
CA ALA A 141 6.37 25.13 16.56
C ALA A 141 7.58 24.41 15.91
N PRO A 142 8.77 24.35 16.53
CA PRO A 142 9.87 23.54 16.02
C PRO A 142 9.53 22.05 15.89
N GLN A 143 8.81 21.42 16.83
CA GLN A 143 8.39 20.01 16.70
C GLN A 143 7.51 19.81 15.46
N LEU A 144 6.60 20.73 15.20
CA LEU A 144 5.73 20.67 14.03
C LEU A 144 6.53 20.78 12.72
N VAL A 145 7.46 21.75 12.64
CA VAL A 145 8.34 21.91 11.48
C VAL A 145 9.21 20.67 11.26
N ARG A 146 9.79 20.10 12.33
CA ARG A 146 10.58 18.86 12.28
C ARG A 146 9.75 17.69 11.76
N LEU A 147 8.52 17.51 12.25
CA LEU A 147 7.61 16.44 11.80
C LEU A 147 7.32 16.54 10.30
N PHE A 148 7.02 17.73 9.81
CA PHE A 148 6.75 17.97 8.38
C PHE A 148 8.01 17.78 7.53
N ALA A 149 9.17 18.22 8.00
CA ALA A 149 10.45 18.02 7.32
C ALA A 149 10.82 16.53 7.22
N VAL A 150 10.69 15.76 8.31
CA VAL A 150 10.89 14.30 8.32
C VAL A 150 9.93 13.62 7.36
N THR A 151 8.64 13.97 7.41
CA THR A 151 7.62 13.38 6.53
C THR A 151 7.93 13.67 5.05
N ALA A 152 8.25 14.93 4.72
CA ALA A 152 8.56 15.34 3.36
C ALA A 152 9.83 14.65 2.83
N ALA A 153 10.88 14.57 3.64
CA ALA A 153 12.14 13.91 3.28
C ALA A 153 11.94 12.40 3.07
N ALA A 154 11.25 11.73 4.00
CA ALA A 154 10.96 10.30 3.91
C ALA A 154 10.12 9.97 2.67
N ALA A 155 9.09 10.77 2.40
CA ALA A 155 8.21 10.55 1.26
C ALA A 155 8.89 10.90 -0.07
N ALA A 156 9.76 11.91 -0.11
CA ALA A 156 10.59 12.21 -1.28
C ALA A 156 11.56 11.06 -1.60
N ALA A 157 12.21 10.48 -0.58
CA ALA A 157 13.08 9.31 -0.74
C ALA A 157 12.30 8.05 -1.16
N ALA A 158 11.12 7.81 -0.58
CA ALA A 158 10.24 6.73 -1.01
C ALA A 158 9.82 6.90 -2.49
N GLY A 159 9.46 8.12 -2.90
CA GLY A 159 9.11 8.47 -4.27
C GLY A 159 10.29 8.33 -5.24
N SER A 160 11.51 8.69 -4.85
CA SER A 160 12.69 8.57 -5.72
C SER A 160 13.09 7.11 -5.94
N ILE A 161 13.05 6.28 -4.88
CA ILE A 161 13.25 4.83 -4.96
C ILE A 161 12.20 4.21 -5.90
N ALA A 162 10.93 4.55 -5.69
CA ALA A 162 9.82 4.09 -6.51
C ALA A 162 9.98 4.49 -8.00
N ASN A 163 10.36 5.74 -8.27
CA ASN A 163 10.60 6.25 -9.62
C ASN A 163 11.76 5.49 -10.30
N ALA A 164 12.87 5.28 -9.60
CA ALA A 164 14.02 4.53 -10.12
C ALA A 164 13.64 3.07 -10.44
N VAL A 165 12.92 2.41 -9.54
CA VAL A 165 12.42 1.05 -9.72
C VAL A 165 11.43 0.98 -10.90
N ALA A 166 10.59 1.99 -11.08
CA ALA A 166 9.64 2.04 -12.19
C ALA A 166 10.33 2.21 -13.56
N PHE A 167 11.42 2.98 -13.65
CA PHE A 167 12.23 3.04 -14.86
C PHE A 167 13.03 1.76 -15.11
N TRP A 168 13.45 1.06 -14.06
CA TRP A 168 14.19 -0.19 -14.17
C TRP A 168 13.34 -1.38 -14.63
N ARG A 169 12.07 -1.42 -14.22
CA ARG A 169 11.20 -2.59 -14.43
C ARG A 169 10.18 -2.37 -15.52
N ASP A 170 9.97 -3.38 -16.36
CA ASP A 170 9.11 -3.28 -17.54
C ASP A 170 7.62 -3.21 -17.21
N THR A 171 7.24 -3.73 -16.05
CA THR A 171 5.83 -3.84 -15.65
C THR A 171 5.56 -3.12 -14.34
N THR A 172 4.43 -2.40 -14.32
CA THR A 172 3.96 -1.62 -13.17
C THR A 172 3.86 -2.47 -11.89
N PHE A 173 3.47 -3.74 -12.00
CA PHE A 173 3.35 -4.64 -10.85
C PHE A 173 4.71 -5.00 -10.24
N GLN A 174 5.73 -5.29 -11.05
CA GLN A 174 7.07 -5.59 -10.54
C GLN A 174 7.63 -4.37 -9.84
N ALA A 175 7.38 -3.18 -10.41
CA ALA A 175 7.81 -1.94 -9.83
C ALA A 175 7.16 -1.70 -8.44
N LEU A 176 5.84 -1.92 -8.32
CA LEU A 176 5.13 -1.81 -7.05
C LEU A 176 5.63 -2.83 -6.01
N ALA A 177 5.78 -4.10 -6.39
CA ALA A 177 6.25 -5.16 -5.49
C ALA A 177 7.67 -4.93 -4.98
N ILE A 178 8.60 -4.53 -5.86
CA ILE A 178 9.98 -4.22 -5.49
C ILE A 178 10.04 -2.97 -4.62
N THR A 179 9.24 -1.94 -4.93
CA THR A 179 9.15 -0.73 -4.12
C THR A 179 8.64 -1.04 -2.71
N ALA A 180 7.56 -1.81 -2.59
CA ALA A 180 7.03 -2.24 -1.29
C ALA A 180 8.07 -3.01 -0.47
N PHE A 181 8.81 -3.93 -1.11
CA PHE A 181 9.94 -4.63 -0.49
C PHE A 181 11.03 -3.65 -0.03
N MET A 182 11.45 -2.70 -0.88
CA MET A 182 12.50 -1.73 -0.52
C MET A 182 12.09 -0.83 0.65
N LEU A 183 10.81 -0.42 0.71
CA LEU A 183 10.30 0.35 1.84
C LEU A 183 10.24 -0.48 3.13
N ALA A 184 9.81 -1.75 3.05
CA ALA A 184 9.84 -2.66 4.19
C ALA A 184 11.27 -2.94 4.67
N ALA A 185 12.20 -3.15 3.74
CA ALA A 185 13.62 -3.33 4.03
C ALA A 185 14.25 -2.08 4.66
N TRP A 186 13.85 -0.87 4.22
CA TRP A 186 14.30 0.37 4.83
C TRP A 186 13.83 0.49 6.29
N LEU A 187 12.57 0.16 6.58
CA LEU A 187 12.07 0.12 7.96
C LEU A 187 12.80 -0.93 8.80
N ALA A 188 12.99 -2.14 8.26
CA ALA A 188 13.69 -3.23 8.95
C ALA A 188 15.16 -2.89 9.22
N ALA A 189 15.86 -2.25 8.28
CA ALA A 189 17.24 -1.79 8.47
C ALA A 189 17.35 -0.77 9.62
N GLY A 190 16.35 0.11 9.73
CA GLY A 190 16.24 1.05 10.84
C GLY A 190 16.09 0.36 12.20
N GLU A 191 15.24 -0.67 12.29
CA GLU A 191 15.09 -1.45 13.53
C GLU A 191 16.34 -2.29 13.85
N ALA A 192 17.02 -2.83 12.84
CA ALA A 192 18.29 -3.51 13.04
C ALA A 192 19.36 -2.58 13.63
N LEU A 193 19.39 -1.30 13.20
CA LEU A 193 20.27 -0.29 13.78
C LEU A 193 19.89 0.08 15.21
N VAL A 194 18.61 0.05 15.57
CA VAL A 194 18.18 0.22 16.98
C VAL A 194 18.81 -0.86 17.85
N VAL A 195 18.77 -2.12 17.40
CA VAL A 195 19.36 -3.24 18.15
C VAL A 195 20.88 -3.14 18.23
N ALA A 196 21.54 -2.70 17.15
CA ALA A 196 23.01 -2.69 17.08
C ALA A 196 23.65 -1.47 17.78
N GLN A 197 23.06 -0.28 17.66
CA GLN A 197 23.69 0.99 18.04
C GLN A 197 22.79 1.88 18.92
N GLY A 198 21.57 1.43 19.23
CA GLY A 198 20.62 2.16 20.06
C GLY A 198 19.60 3.01 19.29
N PRO A 199 18.62 3.59 20.01
CA PRO A 199 17.45 4.22 19.42
C PRO A 199 17.77 5.49 18.60
N GLU A 200 18.81 6.24 18.96
CA GLU A 200 19.22 7.43 18.23
C GLU A 200 19.71 7.09 16.81
N ALA A 201 20.54 6.05 16.66
CA ALA A 201 21.01 5.57 15.37
C ALA A 201 19.84 5.06 14.50
N GLY A 202 18.88 4.37 15.12
CA GLY A 202 17.64 3.97 14.46
C GLY A 202 16.80 5.16 13.98
N ALA A 203 16.72 6.25 14.74
CA ALA A 203 16.01 7.47 14.34
C ALA A 203 16.66 8.22 13.18
N VAL A 204 17.97 8.04 12.97
CA VAL A 204 18.69 8.61 11.81
C VAL A 204 18.35 7.90 10.50
N VAL A 205 17.96 6.62 10.54
CA VAL A 205 17.72 5.82 9.32
C VAL A 205 16.25 5.48 9.13
N SER A 206 15.54 5.08 10.17
CA SER A 206 14.14 4.64 10.11
C SER A 206 13.18 5.83 10.04
N PRO A 207 12.36 5.98 8.98
CA PRO A 207 11.33 7.00 8.94
C PRO A 207 10.35 6.93 10.11
N ALA A 208 9.99 5.71 10.55
CA ALA A 208 9.07 5.50 11.66
C ALA A 208 9.64 6.06 12.98
N ARG A 209 10.92 5.78 13.27
CA ARG A 209 11.60 6.27 14.48
C ARG A 209 11.89 7.77 14.38
N ALA A 210 12.27 8.27 13.20
CA ALA A 210 12.50 9.69 12.96
C ALA A 210 11.27 10.54 13.27
N VAL A 211 10.05 10.05 12.97
CA VAL A 211 8.81 10.76 13.34
C VAL A 211 8.62 10.82 14.84
N PHE A 212 8.82 9.73 15.57
CA PHE A 212 8.72 9.78 17.03
C PHE A 212 9.80 10.67 17.66
N ALA A 213 11.02 10.62 17.15
CA ALA A 213 12.09 11.52 17.58
C ALA A 213 11.76 13.00 17.27
N ALA A 214 11.17 13.31 16.12
CA ALA A 214 10.77 14.69 15.79
C ALA A 214 9.76 15.28 16.79
N LEU A 215 8.91 14.43 17.37
CA LEU A 215 7.92 14.78 18.37
C LEU A 215 8.53 14.99 19.77
N GLU A 216 9.73 14.48 20.05
CA GLU A 216 10.39 14.70 21.35
C GLU A 216 10.91 16.14 21.46
N PRO A 217 10.84 16.78 22.64
CA PRO A 217 11.30 18.17 22.81
C PRO A 217 12.75 18.38 22.35
N GLN A 218 13.65 17.46 22.73
CA GLN A 218 15.08 17.51 22.41
C GLN A 218 15.47 16.76 21.13
N GLY A 219 14.52 16.17 20.40
CA GLY A 219 14.80 15.30 19.25
C GLY A 219 15.29 16.01 17.98
N GLY A 220 15.59 17.31 18.04
CA GLY A 220 16.10 18.09 16.90
C GLY A 220 17.44 17.61 16.35
N ARG A 221 18.25 16.93 17.16
CA ARG A 221 19.58 16.43 16.78
C ARG A 221 19.53 15.37 15.67
N THR A 222 18.44 14.60 15.59
CA THR A 222 18.29 13.51 14.60
C THR A 222 17.76 14.00 13.25
N LEU A 223 17.22 15.23 13.16
CA LEU A 223 16.62 15.74 11.92
C LEU A 223 17.65 15.87 10.79
N ALA A 224 18.73 16.62 11.02
CA ALA A 224 19.74 16.87 10.00
C ALA A 224 20.37 15.57 9.45
N PRO A 225 20.81 14.61 10.28
CA PRO A 225 21.35 13.35 9.76
C PRO A 225 20.28 12.50 9.06
N PHE A 226 19.03 12.49 9.53
CA PHE A 226 17.94 11.79 8.83
C PHE A 226 17.65 12.38 7.44
N VAL A 227 17.59 13.70 7.32
CA VAL A 227 17.43 14.39 6.04
C VAL A 227 18.62 14.13 5.12
N ALA A 228 19.85 14.06 5.66
CA ALA A 228 21.03 13.69 4.89
C ALA A 228 20.96 12.26 4.36
N VAL A 229 20.50 11.29 5.16
CA VAL A 229 20.27 9.90 4.72
C VAL A 229 19.21 9.84 3.61
N CYS A 230 18.10 10.55 3.77
CA CYS A 230 17.07 10.65 2.73
C CYS A 230 17.62 11.32 1.46
N GLY A 231 18.40 12.40 1.60
CA GLY A 231 19.06 13.08 0.50
C GLY A 231 20.03 12.18 -0.26
N ALA A 232 20.83 11.38 0.46
CA ALA A 232 21.72 10.38 -0.12
C ALA A 232 20.93 9.29 -0.87
N ALA A 233 19.82 8.79 -0.29
CA ALA A 233 18.95 7.83 -0.96
C ALA A 233 18.32 8.42 -2.24
N ILE A 234 17.90 9.68 -2.22
CA ILE A 234 17.37 10.40 -3.39
C ILE A 234 18.44 10.56 -4.46
N ALA A 235 19.64 11.01 -4.08
CA ALA A 235 20.75 11.20 -5.00
C ALA A 235 21.19 9.87 -5.63
N ALA A 236 21.31 8.81 -4.83
CA ALA A 236 21.70 7.48 -5.31
C ALA A 236 20.64 6.87 -6.24
N SER A 237 19.36 6.86 -5.84
CA SER A 237 18.27 6.29 -6.64
C SER A 237 18.03 7.09 -7.93
N SER A 238 18.00 8.41 -7.85
CA SER A 238 17.81 9.29 -9.02
C SER A 238 19.02 9.28 -9.94
N GLY A 239 20.23 9.31 -9.40
CA GLY A 239 21.48 9.24 -10.17
C GLY A 239 21.61 7.91 -10.92
N LEU A 240 21.30 6.80 -10.25
CA LEU A 240 21.24 5.47 -10.89
C LEU A 240 20.18 5.44 -12.01
N ALA A 241 19.00 5.99 -11.75
CA ALA A 241 17.93 6.06 -12.74
C ALA A 241 18.33 6.88 -13.96
N VAL A 242 18.92 8.06 -13.77
CA VAL A 242 19.41 8.91 -14.88
C VAL A 242 20.51 8.21 -15.67
N ALA A 243 21.50 7.61 -15.00
CA ALA A 243 22.62 6.96 -15.66
C ALA A 243 22.21 5.72 -16.47
N ARG A 244 21.13 5.04 -16.08
CA ARG A 244 20.71 3.78 -16.70
C ARG A 244 19.37 3.83 -17.42
N VAL A 245 18.68 4.97 -17.46
CA VAL A 245 17.32 5.07 -18.05
C VAL A 245 17.31 4.61 -19.49
N ARG A 246 18.28 5.02 -20.31
CA ARG A 246 18.39 4.56 -21.70
C ARG A 246 18.67 3.07 -21.72
N HIS A 247 19.76 2.60 -21.14
CA HIS A 247 20.10 1.17 -21.12
C HIS A 247 18.93 0.26 -20.67
N TRP A 248 18.19 0.63 -19.63
CA TRP A 248 17.05 -0.15 -19.15
C TRP A 248 15.85 -0.16 -20.11
N ASN A 249 15.64 0.92 -20.87
CA ASN A 249 14.42 1.11 -21.67
C ASN A 249 14.68 1.13 -23.19
N THR A 250 15.95 1.08 -23.62
CA THR A 250 16.37 1.00 -25.03
C THR A 250 16.81 -0.42 -25.42
N ALA A 251 16.97 -1.33 -24.46
CA ALA A 251 17.33 -2.72 -24.73
C ALA A 251 16.07 -3.56 -25.01
N GLY A 252 15.67 -3.63 -26.28
CA GLY A 252 14.57 -4.50 -26.67
C GLY A 252 13.91 -4.26 -28.03
N THR A 253 14.63 -3.79 -29.04
CA THR A 253 14.51 -4.47 -30.34
C THR A 253 14.77 -5.95 -30.05
N SER A 254 13.69 -6.67 -29.69
CA SER A 254 13.57 -8.05 -30.14
C SER A 254 13.99 -7.96 -31.58
N GLN A 255 15.11 -8.59 -31.90
CA GLN A 255 15.48 -8.86 -33.26
C GLN A 255 14.15 -9.12 -33.97
N HIS A 256 13.78 -8.24 -34.91
CA HIS A 256 13.36 -8.79 -36.17
C HIS A 256 14.47 -9.79 -36.49
N GLN A 257 14.33 -11.02 -35.99
CA GLN A 257 14.85 -12.14 -36.72
C GLN A 257 14.18 -11.90 -38.06
N PRO A 258 14.91 -11.46 -39.11
CA PRO A 258 14.32 -11.41 -40.44
C PRO A 258 13.70 -12.78 -40.57
N ALA A 259 12.38 -12.84 -40.73
CA ALA A 259 11.58 -14.05 -40.60
C ALA A 259 12.33 -15.16 -41.29
N ALA A 260 13.13 -15.92 -40.53
CA ALA A 260 14.00 -16.91 -41.10
C ALA A 260 12.98 -17.91 -41.56
N ALA A 261 12.82 -18.01 -42.88
CA ALA A 261 11.76 -18.74 -43.57
C ALA A 261 11.57 -20.06 -42.82
N THR A 262 10.63 -20.02 -41.87
CA THR A 262 10.56 -21.05 -40.85
C THR A 262 9.62 -21.99 -41.53
N THR A 263 10.21 -22.98 -42.20
CA THR A 263 9.55 -24.25 -42.48
C THR A 263 8.65 -24.53 -41.29
N ALA A 264 7.34 -24.59 -41.57
CA ALA A 264 6.29 -24.71 -40.57
C ALA A 264 6.43 -26.08 -39.88
N LEU A 265 7.41 -26.19 -38.99
CA LEU A 265 7.54 -27.29 -38.06
C LEU A 265 6.27 -27.20 -37.21
N ARG A 266 5.32 -28.09 -37.50
CA ARG A 266 4.13 -28.34 -36.68
C ARG A 266 4.61 -28.49 -35.25
N ARG A 267 4.53 -27.41 -34.48
CA ARG A 267 4.80 -27.48 -33.05
C ARG A 267 3.76 -28.43 -32.47
N PRO A 268 4.17 -29.46 -31.72
CA PRO A 268 3.21 -30.40 -31.14
C PRO A 268 2.16 -29.62 -30.37
N ALA A 269 0.89 -29.96 -30.57
CA ALA A 269 -0.23 -29.34 -29.88
C ALA A 269 0.03 -29.46 -28.37
N ARG A 270 0.14 -28.33 -27.68
CA ARG A 270 0.35 -28.34 -26.23
C ARG A 270 -0.95 -28.79 -25.57
N THR A 271 -0.87 -29.74 -24.66
CA THR A 271 -2.01 -30.12 -23.82
C THR A 271 -2.33 -28.97 -22.86
N VAL A 272 -3.38 -28.22 -23.16
CA VAL A 272 -3.91 -27.16 -22.33
C VAL A 272 -4.75 -27.78 -21.20
N TRP A 273 -4.71 -27.20 -20.00
CA TRP A 273 -5.55 -27.67 -18.89
C TRP A 273 -7.03 -27.33 -19.14
N SER A 274 -7.92 -27.89 -18.31
CA SER A 274 -9.35 -27.57 -18.34
C SER A 274 -9.62 -26.06 -18.27
N ASN A 275 -8.84 -25.32 -17.47
CA ASN A 275 -8.84 -23.86 -17.49
C ASN A 275 -7.64 -23.34 -18.32
N PRO A 276 -7.86 -22.84 -19.54
CA PRO A 276 -6.79 -22.37 -20.43
C PRO A 276 -6.12 -21.09 -19.92
N VAL A 277 -6.85 -20.22 -19.22
CA VAL A 277 -6.33 -18.98 -18.63
C VAL A 277 -5.34 -19.33 -17.51
N LEU A 278 -5.73 -20.24 -16.60
CA LEU A 278 -4.86 -20.71 -15.52
C LEU A 278 -3.58 -21.37 -16.07
N TRP A 279 -3.74 -22.25 -17.06
CA TRP A 279 -2.61 -22.89 -17.72
C TRP A 279 -1.65 -21.85 -18.28
N ARG A 280 -2.18 -20.83 -18.97
CA ARG A 280 -1.36 -19.75 -19.53
C ARG A 280 -0.61 -19.00 -18.43
N GLU A 281 -1.28 -18.54 -17.39
CA GLU A 281 -0.66 -17.74 -16.32
C GLU A 281 0.43 -18.51 -15.55
N VAL A 282 0.26 -19.82 -15.36
CA VAL A 282 1.19 -20.66 -14.58
C VAL A 282 2.33 -21.22 -15.45
N ARG A 283 2.02 -21.71 -16.66
CA ARG A 283 2.99 -22.43 -17.52
C ARG A 283 3.75 -21.52 -18.45
N THR A 284 3.12 -20.47 -18.97
CA THR A 284 3.84 -19.46 -19.72
C THR A 284 4.46 -18.50 -18.71
N ARG A 285 5.72 -18.09 -18.89
CA ARG A 285 6.38 -17.13 -18.00
C ARG A 285 5.77 -15.73 -18.19
N ALA A 286 4.45 -15.59 -17.99
CA ALA A 286 3.67 -14.38 -18.21
C ALA A 286 4.23 -13.18 -17.43
N HIS A 287 4.82 -13.46 -16.26
CA HIS A 287 5.43 -12.48 -15.37
C HIS A 287 6.93 -12.22 -15.66
N GLY A 288 7.51 -12.88 -16.66
CA GLY A 288 8.89 -12.68 -17.12
C GLY A 288 9.98 -13.29 -16.24
N ARG A 289 11.24 -13.27 -16.73
CA ARG A 289 12.42 -13.73 -15.97
C ARG A 289 12.72 -12.86 -14.75
N ALA A 290 12.32 -11.60 -14.80
CA ALA A 290 12.47 -10.61 -13.74
C ALA A 290 11.76 -11.00 -12.43
N MET A 291 10.73 -11.85 -12.49
CA MET A 291 10.04 -12.39 -11.31
C MET A 291 10.97 -13.19 -10.38
N VAL A 292 12.02 -13.82 -10.91
CA VAL A 292 13.00 -14.54 -10.08
C VAL A 292 13.71 -13.60 -9.12
N VAL A 293 14.04 -12.39 -9.56
CA VAL A 293 14.68 -11.37 -8.71
C VAL A 293 13.73 -10.90 -7.61
N VAL A 294 12.45 -10.73 -7.93
CA VAL A 294 11.41 -10.36 -6.94
C VAL A 294 11.31 -11.45 -5.87
N ARG A 295 11.28 -12.72 -6.26
CA ARG A 295 11.25 -13.86 -5.34
C ARG A 295 12.48 -13.92 -4.44
N ALA A 296 13.67 -13.72 -5.01
CA ALA A 296 14.91 -13.70 -4.24
C ALA A 296 14.96 -12.54 -3.22
N ALA A 297 14.51 -11.35 -3.62
CA ALA A 297 14.39 -10.21 -2.70
C ALA A 297 13.44 -10.53 -1.54
N TRP A 298 12.28 -11.11 -1.81
CA TRP A 298 11.33 -11.53 -0.79
C TRP A 298 11.89 -12.58 0.18
N LEU A 299 12.66 -13.55 -0.32
CA LEU A 299 13.36 -14.52 0.53
C LEU A 299 14.38 -13.83 1.45
N ALA A 300 15.09 -12.82 0.96
CA ALA A 300 16.00 -12.03 1.79
C ALA A 300 15.24 -11.23 2.87
N LEU A 301 14.09 -10.61 2.53
CA LEU A 301 13.25 -9.94 3.54
C LEU A 301 12.82 -10.90 4.63
N PHE A 302 12.36 -12.09 4.23
CA PHE A 302 11.94 -13.14 5.14
C PHE A 302 13.08 -13.57 6.06
N ALA A 303 14.28 -13.79 5.52
CA ALA A 303 15.45 -14.14 6.32
C ALA A 303 15.77 -13.06 7.38
N VAL A 304 15.71 -11.78 7.00
CA VAL A 304 15.91 -10.66 7.94
C VAL A 304 14.80 -10.62 8.99
N ALA A 305 13.54 -10.80 8.61
CA ALA A 305 12.42 -10.83 9.54
C ALA A 305 12.54 -11.98 10.54
N VAL A 306 12.85 -13.20 10.07
CA VAL A 306 13.10 -14.36 10.94
C VAL A 306 14.29 -14.10 11.87
N ALA A 307 15.38 -13.50 11.38
CA ALA A 307 16.52 -13.15 12.22
C ALA A 307 16.15 -12.13 13.30
N GLY A 308 15.35 -11.12 12.97
CA GLY A 308 14.85 -10.12 13.93
C GLY A 308 13.94 -10.75 15.00
N VAL A 309 13.02 -11.62 14.59
CA VAL A 309 12.14 -12.36 15.52
C VAL A 309 12.96 -13.31 16.40
N ALA A 310 13.93 -14.05 15.84
CA ALA A 310 14.78 -14.95 16.60
C ALA A 310 15.69 -14.19 17.58
N ALA A 311 16.19 -13.01 17.21
CA ALA A 311 16.93 -12.14 18.11
C ALA A 311 16.05 -11.65 19.27
N ALA A 312 14.82 -11.24 18.99
CA ALA A 312 13.85 -10.84 20.02
C ALA A 312 13.48 -12.00 20.95
N ALA A 313 13.42 -13.24 20.44
CA ALA A 313 13.13 -14.43 21.24
C ALA A 313 14.25 -14.82 22.22
N ARG A 314 15.51 -14.44 21.96
CA ARG A 314 16.66 -14.76 22.82
C ARG A 314 16.74 -13.89 24.08
N GLY A 315 15.96 -12.81 24.16
CA GLY A 315 15.94 -11.94 25.34
C GLY A 315 15.23 -12.57 26.55
N PRO A 316 15.56 -12.17 27.79
CA PRO A 316 14.89 -12.68 29.01
C PRO A 316 13.38 -12.44 29.03
N ARG A 317 12.92 -11.42 28.28
CA ARG A 317 11.52 -11.17 27.96
C ARG A 317 11.45 -10.84 26.46
N PRO A 318 10.70 -11.60 25.65
CA PRO A 318 10.56 -11.29 24.25
C PRO A 318 9.87 -9.93 24.09
N ASP A 319 10.58 -8.97 23.51
CA ASP A 319 10.02 -7.65 23.20
C ASP A 319 8.99 -7.79 22.07
N ARG A 320 7.70 -7.73 22.45
CA ARG A 320 6.57 -7.84 21.52
C ARG A 320 6.61 -6.74 20.45
N VAL A 321 7.18 -5.58 20.76
CA VAL A 321 7.30 -4.47 19.81
C VAL A 321 8.36 -4.79 18.75
N ALA A 322 9.50 -5.36 19.15
CA ALA A 322 10.53 -5.83 18.22
C ALA A 322 10.02 -6.94 17.30
N VAL A 323 9.25 -7.90 17.83
CA VAL A 323 8.61 -8.95 17.02
C VAL A 323 7.63 -8.34 16.01
N ALA A 324 6.76 -7.44 16.45
CA ALA A 324 5.80 -6.77 15.56
C ALA A 324 6.51 -5.94 14.48
N ALA A 325 7.60 -5.26 14.82
CA ALA A 325 8.39 -4.47 13.88
C ALA A 325 9.07 -5.33 12.79
N ALA A 326 9.38 -6.60 13.08
CA ALA A 326 9.92 -7.54 12.10
C ALA A 326 8.83 -8.16 11.19
N VAL A 327 7.64 -8.45 11.75
CA VAL A 327 6.57 -9.17 11.04
C VAL A 327 5.69 -8.23 10.19
N VAL A 328 5.27 -7.10 10.75
CA VAL A 328 4.24 -6.22 10.16
C VAL A 328 4.64 -5.65 8.79
N PRO A 329 5.86 -5.11 8.58
CA PRO A 329 6.25 -4.57 7.28
C PRO A 329 6.20 -5.62 6.16
N MET A 330 6.56 -6.86 6.47
CA MET A 330 6.55 -7.96 5.51
C MET A 330 5.12 -8.37 5.16
N VAL A 331 4.22 -8.45 6.14
CA VAL A 331 2.79 -8.70 5.90
C VAL A 331 2.16 -7.60 5.05
N LEU A 332 2.40 -6.33 5.39
CA LEU A 332 1.85 -5.20 4.64
C LEU A 332 2.37 -5.14 3.20
N ALA A 333 3.68 -5.36 3.01
CA ALA A 333 4.27 -5.41 1.67
C ALA A 333 3.69 -6.57 0.84
N SER A 334 3.38 -7.72 1.47
CA SER A 334 2.80 -8.87 0.79
C SER A 334 1.40 -8.55 0.29
N LEU A 335 0.54 -8.01 1.16
CA LEU A 335 -0.84 -7.67 0.82
C LEU A 335 -0.89 -6.60 -0.28
N LEU A 336 -0.10 -5.52 -0.16
CA LEU A 336 -0.02 -4.49 -1.20
C LEU A 336 0.45 -5.07 -2.53
N ALA A 337 1.44 -5.95 -2.50
CA ALA A 337 2.00 -6.51 -3.73
C ALA A 337 1.06 -7.54 -4.38
N VAL A 338 0.33 -8.34 -3.61
CA VAL A 338 -0.73 -9.24 -4.13
C VAL A 338 -1.88 -8.44 -4.74
N ALA A 339 -2.33 -7.35 -4.09
CA ALA A 339 -3.31 -6.44 -4.67
C ALA A 339 -2.82 -5.86 -6.00
N ALA A 340 -1.58 -5.33 -6.01
CA ALA A 340 -0.96 -4.74 -7.19
C ALA A 340 -0.84 -5.75 -8.34
N MET A 341 -0.40 -6.97 -8.07
CA MET A 341 -0.29 -8.02 -9.08
C MET A 341 -1.66 -8.41 -9.64
N THR A 342 -2.68 -8.53 -8.78
CA THR A 342 -3.99 -8.97 -9.24
C THR A 342 -4.67 -7.91 -10.09
N VAL A 343 -4.67 -6.64 -9.65
CA VAL A 343 -5.26 -5.54 -10.44
C VAL A 343 -4.55 -5.36 -11.78
N THR A 344 -3.21 -5.41 -11.80
CA THR A 344 -2.44 -5.24 -13.03
C THR A 344 -2.60 -6.41 -14.01
N SER A 345 -2.80 -7.63 -13.52
CA SER A 345 -3.04 -8.81 -14.37
C SER A 345 -4.28 -8.68 -15.27
N VAL A 346 -5.24 -7.85 -14.85
CA VAL A 346 -6.46 -7.52 -15.59
C VAL A 346 -6.27 -6.25 -16.39
N THR A 347 -5.75 -5.18 -15.77
CA THR A 347 -5.67 -3.88 -16.44
C THR A 347 -4.67 -3.88 -17.59
N THR A 348 -3.61 -4.68 -17.50
CA THR A 348 -2.65 -4.81 -18.61
C THR A 348 -3.25 -5.49 -19.84
N GLU A 349 -4.21 -6.40 -19.68
CA GLU A 349 -4.93 -6.98 -20.83
C GLU A 349 -5.83 -5.96 -21.52
N ARG A 350 -6.43 -5.08 -20.72
CA ARG A 350 -7.27 -3.97 -21.21
C ARG A 350 -6.42 -2.91 -21.92
N ASP A 351 -5.32 -2.48 -21.32
CA ASP A 351 -4.41 -1.50 -21.93
C ASP A 351 -3.81 -1.98 -23.26
N ARG A 352 -3.63 -3.30 -23.41
CA ARG A 352 -3.14 -3.92 -24.66
C ARG A 352 -4.22 -4.17 -25.70
N GLY A 353 -5.50 -3.88 -25.42
CA GLY A 353 -6.62 -4.17 -26.32
C GLY A 353 -6.93 -5.67 -26.48
N THR A 354 -6.34 -6.53 -25.64
CA THR A 354 -6.58 -7.98 -25.69
C THR A 354 -7.82 -8.41 -24.91
N PHE A 355 -8.33 -7.54 -24.04
CA PHE A 355 -9.52 -7.82 -23.23
C PHE A 355 -10.77 -8.04 -24.09
N ASP A 356 -10.94 -7.26 -25.17
CA ASP A 356 -12.09 -7.38 -26.07
C ASP A 356 -12.09 -8.72 -26.83
N LEU A 357 -10.90 -9.24 -27.15
CA LEU A 357 -10.74 -10.57 -27.74
C LEU A 357 -11.12 -11.69 -26.75
N LEU A 358 -10.84 -11.50 -25.45
CA LEU A 358 -11.24 -12.45 -24.42
C LEU A 358 -12.75 -12.44 -24.19
N LEU A 359 -13.39 -11.26 -24.28
CA LEU A 359 -14.84 -11.13 -24.22
C LEU A 359 -15.54 -11.79 -25.42
N ALA A 360 -14.92 -11.78 -26.60
CA ALA A 360 -15.43 -12.42 -27.80
C ALA A 360 -15.16 -13.94 -27.86
N SER A 361 -14.46 -14.50 -26.87
CA SER A 361 -14.09 -15.93 -26.85
C SER A 361 -15.09 -16.80 -26.07
N ASP A 362 -15.03 -18.11 -26.27
CA ASP A 362 -15.89 -19.09 -25.57
C ASP A 362 -15.52 -19.31 -24.09
N LEU A 363 -14.69 -18.44 -23.49
CA LEU A 363 -14.32 -18.52 -22.08
C LEU A 363 -15.49 -18.19 -21.17
N ARG A 364 -15.74 -19.04 -20.18
CA ARG A 364 -16.74 -18.74 -19.14
C ARG A 364 -16.18 -17.68 -18.17
N PRO A 365 -17.00 -16.77 -17.62
CA PRO A 365 -16.56 -15.79 -16.63
C PRO A 365 -15.80 -16.40 -15.46
N ALA A 366 -16.33 -17.50 -14.92
CA ALA A 366 -15.73 -18.18 -13.79
C ALA A 366 -14.34 -18.74 -14.16
N GLU A 367 -14.16 -19.23 -15.39
CA GLU A 367 -12.85 -19.71 -15.86
C GLU A 367 -11.85 -18.55 -15.97
N PHE A 368 -12.30 -17.39 -16.46
CA PHE A 368 -11.46 -16.19 -16.51
C PHE A 368 -11.09 -15.70 -15.10
N VAL A 369 -12.09 -15.47 -14.24
CA VAL A 369 -11.93 -14.94 -12.88
C VAL A 369 -11.04 -15.85 -12.02
N TRP A 370 -11.37 -17.14 -11.93
CA TRP A 370 -10.56 -18.08 -11.16
C TRP A 370 -9.20 -18.34 -11.79
N GLY A 371 -9.12 -18.35 -13.12
CA GLY A 371 -7.86 -18.53 -13.84
C GLY A 371 -6.87 -17.39 -13.56
N LYS A 372 -7.36 -16.16 -13.54
CA LYS A 372 -6.56 -14.97 -13.18
C LYS A 372 -6.18 -14.97 -11.71
N LEU A 373 -7.15 -15.18 -10.82
CA LEU A 373 -6.93 -15.14 -9.37
C LEU A 373 -5.90 -16.19 -8.93
N LEU A 374 -6.09 -17.45 -9.32
CA LEU A 374 -5.17 -18.54 -8.99
C LEU A 374 -3.83 -18.40 -9.72
N GLY A 375 -3.83 -17.90 -10.96
CA GLY A 375 -2.61 -17.60 -11.71
C GLY A 375 -1.72 -16.59 -11.00
N VAL A 376 -2.31 -15.51 -10.46
CA VAL A 376 -1.60 -14.50 -9.68
C VAL A 376 -1.12 -15.04 -8.34
N LEU A 377 -1.95 -15.79 -7.61
CA LEU A 377 -1.53 -16.41 -6.35
C LEU A 377 -0.40 -17.42 -6.55
N ALA A 378 -0.40 -18.18 -7.64
CA ALA A 378 0.69 -19.07 -8.01
C ALA A 378 1.96 -18.30 -8.41
N ALA A 379 1.83 -17.18 -9.12
CA ALA A 379 2.95 -16.32 -9.46
C ALA A 379 3.57 -15.67 -8.21
N ALA A 380 2.72 -15.24 -7.28
CA ALA A 380 3.06 -14.58 -6.01
C ALA A 380 3.28 -15.57 -4.85
N ARG A 381 3.42 -16.88 -5.10
CA ARG A 381 3.46 -17.91 -4.06
C ARG A 381 4.47 -17.62 -2.95
N GLU A 382 5.66 -17.10 -3.25
CA GLU A 382 6.65 -16.75 -2.22
C GLU A 382 6.19 -15.55 -1.38
N MET A 383 5.52 -14.57 -2.00
CA MET A 383 5.00 -13.38 -1.32
C MET A 383 3.80 -13.73 -0.43
N VAL A 384 3.06 -14.79 -0.75
CA VAL A 384 1.94 -15.30 0.06
C VAL A 384 2.43 -16.25 1.16
N VAL A 385 3.28 -17.21 0.81
CA VAL A 385 3.71 -18.30 1.71
C VAL A 385 4.69 -17.79 2.78
N LEU A 386 5.63 -16.90 2.45
CA LEU A 386 6.65 -16.46 3.42
C LEU A 386 6.04 -15.72 4.63
N PRO A 387 5.08 -14.79 4.49
CA PRO A 387 4.38 -14.20 5.64
C PRO A 387 3.61 -15.21 6.48
N LEU A 388 2.96 -16.20 5.84
CA LEU A 388 2.26 -17.28 6.56
C LEU A 388 3.26 -18.13 7.35
N LEU A 389 4.40 -18.49 6.75
CA LEU A 389 5.47 -19.22 7.43
C LEU A 389 6.06 -18.41 8.59
N LEU A 390 6.22 -17.09 8.45
CA LEU A 390 6.72 -16.24 9.54
C LEU A 390 5.74 -16.21 10.72
N CYS A 391 4.44 -16.14 10.45
CA CYS A 391 3.40 -16.22 11.47
C CYS A 391 3.41 -17.59 12.16
N ALA A 392 3.55 -18.68 11.40
CA ALA A 392 3.66 -20.02 11.95
C ALA A 392 4.94 -20.20 12.79
N ALA A 393 6.06 -19.58 12.38
CA ALA A 393 7.35 -19.66 13.07
C ALA A 393 7.35 -19.02 14.47
N LEU A 394 6.36 -18.18 14.80
CA LEU A 394 6.21 -17.61 16.15
C LEU A 394 5.93 -18.68 17.22
N VAL A 395 5.31 -19.80 16.83
CA VAL A 395 4.97 -20.91 17.72
C VAL A 395 6.22 -21.68 18.20
N PRO A 396 7.05 -22.25 17.31
CA PRO A 396 8.27 -22.96 17.74
C PRO A 396 9.30 -22.04 18.41
N LEU A 397 9.23 -20.72 18.19
CA LEU A 397 10.07 -19.73 18.87
C LEU A 397 9.58 -19.37 20.28
N GLY A 398 8.48 -19.95 20.75
CA GLY A 398 7.91 -19.71 22.09
C GLY A 398 7.30 -18.31 22.27
N ILE A 399 7.07 -17.56 21.18
CA ILE A 399 6.50 -16.21 21.21
C ILE A 399 4.97 -16.27 21.24
N ALA A 400 4.37 -17.23 20.54
CA ALA A 400 2.94 -17.42 20.41
C ALA A 400 2.51 -18.85 20.79
N THR A 401 1.30 -19.01 21.30
CA THR A 401 0.70 -20.34 21.51
C THR A 401 0.32 -20.97 20.17
N PRO A 402 0.18 -22.31 20.07
CA PRO A 402 -0.24 -22.97 18.83
C PRO A 402 -1.59 -22.45 18.32
N GLU A 403 -2.53 -22.16 19.23
CA GLU A 403 -3.84 -21.58 18.89
C GLU A 403 -3.69 -20.19 18.24
N GLN A 404 -2.89 -19.30 18.84
CA GLN A 404 -2.63 -17.97 18.31
C GLN A 404 -1.93 -18.04 16.94
N GLY A 405 -1.00 -18.99 16.77
CA GLY A 405 -0.35 -19.25 15.50
C GLY A 405 -1.34 -19.66 14.41
N VAL A 406 -2.27 -20.57 14.71
CA VAL A 406 -3.32 -21.00 13.76
C VAL A 406 -4.22 -19.83 13.38
N TYR A 407 -4.69 -19.04 14.35
CA TYR A 407 -5.53 -17.87 14.09
C TYR A 407 -4.82 -16.83 13.21
N LEU A 408 -3.53 -16.59 13.45
CA LEU A 408 -2.73 -15.65 12.67
C LEU A 408 -2.51 -16.13 11.23
N VAL A 409 -2.19 -17.41 11.04
CA VAL A 409 -1.98 -18.00 9.70
C VAL A 409 -3.28 -18.01 8.91
N LEU A 410 -4.38 -18.51 9.49
CA LEU A 410 -5.68 -18.56 8.80
C LEU A 410 -6.23 -17.15 8.55
N GLY A 411 -6.15 -16.25 9.53
CA GLY A 411 -6.58 -14.86 9.38
C GLY A 411 -5.79 -14.14 8.27
N LEU A 412 -4.48 -14.33 8.21
CA LEU A 412 -3.65 -13.76 7.15
C LEU A 412 -3.96 -14.37 5.79
N ALA A 413 -4.21 -15.68 5.69
CA ALA A 413 -4.59 -16.32 4.45
C ALA A 413 -5.92 -15.77 3.90
N ILE A 414 -6.91 -15.57 4.78
CA ILE A 414 -8.20 -14.94 4.44
C ILE A 414 -7.99 -13.52 3.93
N LEU A 415 -7.17 -12.72 4.64
CA LEU A 415 -6.85 -11.35 4.21
C LEU A 415 -6.12 -11.31 2.86
N THR A 416 -5.15 -12.19 2.63
CA THR A 416 -4.44 -12.27 1.35
C THR A 416 -5.39 -12.62 0.21
N PHE A 417 -6.29 -13.57 0.43
CA PHE A 417 -7.29 -13.96 -0.57
C PHE A 417 -8.29 -12.81 -0.85
N PHE A 418 -8.79 -12.15 0.20
CA PHE A 418 -9.63 -10.96 0.09
C PHE A 418 -8.95 -9.86 -0.74
N VAL A 419 -7.69 -9.56 -0.44
CA VAL A 419 -6.92 -8.51 -1.14
C VAL A 419 -6.68 -8.86 -2.61
N ALA A 420 -6.47 -10.13 -2.93
CA ALA A 420 -6.41 -10.59 -4.32
C ALA A 420 -7.75 -10.38 -5.04
N VAL A 421 -8.86 -10.80 -4.44
CA VAL A 421 -10.22 -10.59 -5.00
C VAL A 421 -10.54 -9.11 -5.16
N LEU A 422 -10.18 -8.27 -4.20
CA LEU A 422 -10.32 -6.81 -4.28
C LEU A 422 -9.54 -6.23 -5.47
N GLY A 423 -8.30 -6.68 -5.68
CA GLY A 423 -7.49 -6.28 -6.83
C GLY A 423 -8.14 -6.68 -8.16
N LEU A 424 -8.68 -7.90 -8.24
CA LEU A 424 -9.41 -8.38 -9.41
C LEU A 424 -10.67 -7.53 -9.68
N TYR A 425 -11.49 -7.33 -8.64
CA TYR A 425 -12.71 -6.54 -8.70
C TYR A 425 -12.44 -5.10 -9.18
N ALA A 426 -11.43 -4.44 -8.61
CA ALA A 426 -11.04 -3.09 -8.99
C ALA A 426 -10.54 -3.05 -10.46
N GLY A 427 -9.77 -4.05 -10.87
CA GLY A 427 -9.26 -4.22 -12.23
C GLY A 427 -10.37 -4.41 -13.26
N LEU A 428 -11.40 -5.19 -12.94
CA LEU A 428 -12.55 -5.38 -13.81
C LEU A 428 -13.43 -4.13 -13.90
N SER A 429 -13.65 -3.44 -12.77
CA SER A 429 -14.59 -2.31 -12.65
C SER A 429 -14.10 -1.01 -13.28
N HIS A 430 -12.78 -0.81 -13.41
CA HIS A 430 -12.21 0.45 -13.88
C HIS A 430 -11.59 0.32 -15.27
N THR A 431 -12.04 1.17 -16.20
CA THR A 431 -11.51 1.22 -17.57
C THR A 431 -10.06 1.71 -17.62
N ALA A 432 -9.69 2.66 -16.76
CA ALA A 432 -8.33 3.20 -16.68
C ALA A 432 -7.51 2.50 -15.58
N SER A 433 -6.37 1.92 -15.97
CA SER A 433 -5.43 1.20 -15.07
C SER A 433 -5.01 2.02 -13.86
N ARG A 434 -4.71 3.31 -14.07
CA ARG A 434 -4.36 4.22 -12.96
C ARG A 434 -5.46 4.30 -11.89
N GLY A 435 -6.72 4.36 -12.31
CA GLY A 435 -7.86 4.39 -11.41
C GLY A 435 -8.04 3.07 -10.68
N ALA A 436 -7.97 1.95 -11.41
CA ALA A 436 -8.07 0.61 -10.85
C ALA A 436 -7.02 0.36 -9.76
N ILE A 437 -5.76 0.63 -10.07
CA ILE A 437 -4.62 0.41 -9.16
C ILE A 437 -4.74 1.33 -7.94
N ALA A 438 -5.11 2.60 -8.14
CA ALA A 438 -5.28 3.56 -7.05
C ALA A 438 -6.42 3.16 -6.10
N VAL A 439 -7.55 2.66 -6.63
CA VAL A 439 -8.67 2.19 -5.79
C VAL A 439 -8.28 0.92 -5.04
N ALA A 440 -7.69 -0.09 -5.71
CA ALA A 440 -7.29 -1.34 -5.05
C ALA A 440 -6.30 -1.09 -3.90
N LEU A 441 -5.20 -0.38 -4.17
CA LEU A 441 -4.19 -0.09 -3.18
C LEU A 441 -4.66 0.93 -2.14
N GLY A 442 -5.50 1.88 -2.54
CA GLY A 442 -6.11 2.86 -1.65
C GLY A 442 -7.05 2.22 -0.62
N VAL A 443 -7.88 1.25 -1.03
CA VAL A 443 -8.75 0.48 -0.12
C VAL A 443 -7.92 -0.37 0.84
N VAL A 444 -6.88 -1.06 0.34
CA VAL A 444 -5.96 -1.83 1.20
C VAL A 444 -5.30 -0.91 2.22
N ALA A 445 -4.72 0.20 1.79
CA ALA A 445 -4.10 1.18 2.67
C ALA A 445 -5.11 1.75 3.68
N PHE A 446 -6.31 2.12 3.23
CA PHE A 446 -7.38 2.64 4.08
C PHE A 446 -7.75 1.65 5.19
N LEU A 447 -7.95 0.37 4.87
CA LEU A 447 -8.29 -0.65 5.84
C LEU A 447 -7.16 -0.83 6.87
N PHE A 448 -5.90 -1.00 6.44
CA PHE A 448 -4.78 -1.21 7.37
C PHE A 448 -4.44 0.02 8.21
N VAL A 449 -4.33 1.19 7.56
CA VAL A 449 -4.02 2.45 8.24
C VAL A 449 -5.17 2.85 9.14
N GLY A 450 -6.41 2.65 8.72
CA GLY A 450 -7.62 2.88 9.53
C GLY A 450 -7.64 2.00 10.77
N VAL A 451 -7.42 0.68 10.63
CA VAL A 451 -7.30 -0.26 11.77
C VAL A 451 -6.22 0.18 12.73
N ALA A 452 -5.01 0.47 12.23
CA ALA A 452 -3.88 0.89 13.05
C ALA A 452 -4.17 2.19 13.81
N THR A 453 -4.85 3.14 13.16
CA THR A 453 -5.24 4.42 13.76
C THR A 453 -6.31 4.23 14.83
N ALA A 454 -7.36 3.46 14.54
CA ALA A 454 -8.42 3.15 15.49
C ALA A 454 -7.87 2.43 16.73
N MET A 455 -6.99 1.44 16.54
CA MET A 455 -6.32 0.71 17.62
C MET A 455 -5.45 1.65 18.46
N ARG A 456 -4.68 2.55 17.84
CA ARG A 456 -3.88 3.56 18.55
C ARG A 456 -4.74 4.49 19.40
N ILE A 457 -5.87 4.96 18.88
CA ILE A 457 -6.81 5.81 19.62
C ILE A 457 -7.38 5.03 20.81
N MET A 458 -7.84 3.80 20.62
CA MET A 458 -8.46 3.01 21.68
C MET A 458 -7.48 2.70 22.83
N VAL A 459 -6.23 2.37 22.49
CA VAL A 459 -5.17 2.17 23.50
C VAL A 459 -4.81 3.47 24.21
N ALA A 460 -4.80 4.61 23.51
CA ALA A 460 -4.48 5.89 24.11
C ALA A 460 -5.53 6.40 25.10
N PHE A 461 -6.80 6.00 24.95
CA PHE A 461 -7.93 6.57 25.71
C PHE A 461 -8.79 5.55 26.48
N GLY A 462 -8.30 4.33 26.72
CA GLY A 462 -9.06 3.15 27.19
C GLY A 462 -9.83 3.23 28.52
N GLY A 463 -9.99 4.40 29.15
CA GLY A 463 -10.65 4.59 30.44
C GLY A 463 -12.19 4.59 30.41
N SER A 464 -12.84 4.87 29.26
CA SER A 464 -14.31 4.88 29.18
C SER A 464 -14.84 4.54 27.79
N PHE A 465 -15.43 3.36 27.65
CA PHE A 465 -15.93 2.82 26.37
C PHE A 465 -17.14 3.61 25.83
N GLU A 466 -18.07 4.03 26.69
CA GLU A 466 -19.30 4.73 26.29
C GLU A 466 -19.00 6.06 25.57
N LEU A 467 -17.94 6.74 26.00
CA LEU A 467 -17.56 8.06 25.48
C LEU A 467 -16.70 7.95 24.22
N GLN A 468 -16.18 6.76 23.94
CA GLN A 468 -15.52 6.43 22.68
C GLN A 468 -16.51 6.05 21.57
N LEU A 469 -17.74 5.67 21.92
CA LEU A 469 -18.71 5.13 20.95
C LEU A 469 -19.05 6.12 19.83
N ALA A 470 -19.38 7.37 20.16
CA ALA A 470 -19.73 8.39 19.16
C ALA A 470 -18.59 8.67 18.14
N PRO A 471 -17.34 8.93 18.55
CA PRO A 471 -16.23 9.09 17.62
C PRO A 471 -15.93 7.85 16.77
N PHE A 472 -16.00 6.65 17.36
CA PHE A 472 -15.82 5.43 16.58
C PHE A 472 -16.98 5.18 15.63
N LEU A 473 -18.22 5.52 16.01
CA LEU A 473 -19.37 5.48 15.11
C LEU A 473 -19.16 6.42 13.92
N ALA A 474 -18.66 7.64 14.15
CA ALA A 474 -18.32 8.57 13.08
C ALA A 474 -17.23 8.01 12.14
N ALA A 475 -16.19 7.35 12.70
CA ALA A 475 -15.15 6.69 11.92
C ALA A 475 -15.69 5.47 11.13
N ILE A 476 -16.59 4.68 11.72
CA ILE A 476 -17.25 3.53 11.10
C ILE A 476 -18.14 4.01 9.94
N VAL A 477 -18.99 5.02 10.17
CA VAL A 477 -19.90 5.58 9.15
C VAL A 477 -19.11 6.26 8.05
N GLY A 478 -18.14 7.12 8.39
CA GLY A 478 -17.28 7.78 7.41
C GLY A 478 -16.45 6.79 6.60
N GLY A 479 -15.93 5.74 7.26
CA GLY A 479 -15.24 4.65 6.62
C GLY A 479 -16.14 3.83 5.69
N ALA A 480 -17.38 3.57 6.09
CA ALA A 480 -18.36 2.86 5.28
C ALA A 480 -18.74 3.66 4.02
N VAL A 481 -18.97 4.97 4.17
CA VAL A 481 -19.25 5.87 3.04
C VAL A 481 -18.05 5.93 2.10
N GLY A 482 -16.83 6.07 2.63
CA GLY A 482 -15.60 6.10 1.83
C GLY A 482 -15.36 4.80 1.07
N LEU A 483 -15.56 3.66 1.74
CA LEU A 483 -15.41 2.34 1.13
C LEU A 483 -16.50 2.06 0.09
N TYR A 484 -17.74 2.48 0.35
CA TYR A 484 -18.81 2.43 -0.63
C TYR A 484 -18.48 3.29 -1.85
N ALA A 485 -18.09 4.55 -1.67
CA ALA A 485 -17.70 5.42 -2.76
C ALA A 485 -16.54 4.85 -3.60
N ALA A 486 -15.58 4.17 -2.97
CA ALA A 486 -14.47 3.54 -3.68
C ALA A 486 -14.88 2.28 -4.47
N LEU A 487 -15.75 1.43 -3.90
CA LEU A 487 -16.11 0.13 -4.47
C LEU A 487 -17.33 0.18 -5.41
N SER A 488 -18.30 1.07 -5.16
CA SER A 488 -19.58 1.13 -5.89
C SER A 488 -19.59 2.11 -7.06
N ALA A 489 -18.57 2.97 -7.21
CA ALA A 489 -18.56 4.07 -8.18
C ALA A 489 -18.79 3.66 -9.65
N ARG A 490 -18.53 2.39 -10.01
CA ARG A 490 -18.68 1.87 -11.37
C ARG A 490 -19.68 0.72 -11.45
N ASN A 491 -19.71 -0.13 -10.42
CA ASN A 491 -20.52 -1.35 -10.35
C ASN A 491 -21.27 -1.40 -9.01
N PRO A 492 -22.34 -0.59 -8.83
CA PRO A 492 -23.11 -0.63 -7.59
C PRO A 492 -23.84 -1.96 -7.47
N SER A 493 -23.70 -2.62 -6.32
CA SER A 493 -24.50 -3.79 -5.97
C SER A 493 -24.87 -3.75 -4.48
N PRO A 494 -26.03 -4.33 -4.09
CA PRO A 494 -26.41 -4.43 -2.68
C PRO A 494 -25.35 -5.15 -1.84
N ALA A 495 -24.70 -6.18 -2.40
CA ALA A 495 -23.63 -6.93 -1.74
C ALA A 495 -22.40 -6.03 -1.43
N VAL A 496 -22.01 -5.17 -2.36
CA VAL A 496 -20.95 -4.15 -2.14
C VAL A 496 -21.40 -3.13 -1.09
N GLY A 497 -22.68 -2.72 -1.11
CA GLY A 497 -23.27 -1.85 -0.08
C GLY A 497 -23.12 -2.42 1.33
N TRP A 498 -23.58 -3.65 1.54
CA TRP A 498 -23.45 -4.34 2.83
C TRP A 498 -22.00 -4.57 3.24
N THR A 499 -21.13 -4.91 2.29
CA THR A 499 -19.70 -5.08 2.56
C THR A 499 -19.05 -3.80 3.06
N SER A 500 -19.33 -2.68 2.40
CA SER A 500 -18.81 -1.38 2.80
C SER A 500 -19.33 -0.93 4.17
N ALA A 501 -20.58 -1.23 4.50
CA ALA A 501 -21.17 -0.93 5.80
C ALA A 501 -20.61 -1.83 6.93
N LEU A 502 -20.48 -3.13 6.68
CA LEU A 502 -20.12 -4.11 7.71
C LEU A 502 -18.62 -4.13 8.01
N LEU A 503 -17.76 -3.93 7.01
CA LEU A 503 -16.30 -4.05 7.20
C LEU A 503 -15.77 -3.14 8.32
N PRO A 504 -16.03 -1.82 8.34
CA PRO A 504 -15.56 -0.95 9.42
C PRO A 504 -16.13 -1.34 10.79
N ALA A 505 -17.42 -1.71 10.85
CA ALA A 505 -18.08 -2.08 12.10
C ALA A 505 -17.54 -3.39 12.70
N LEU A 506 -17.42 -4.44 11.88
CA LEU A 506 -16.85 -5.72 12.30
C LEU A 506 -15.36 -5.59 12.63
N THR A 507 -14.64 -4.76 11.89
CA THR A 507 -13.24 -4.44 12.23
C THR A 507 -13.16 -3.80 13.61
N PHE A 508 -14.04 -2.85 13.93
CA PHE A 508 -14.08 -2.26 15.27
C PHE A 508 -14.32 -3.31 16.37
N VAL A 509 -15.26 -4.24 16.16
CA VAL A 509 -15.51 -5.37 17.07
C VAL A 509 -14.27 -6.27 17.22
N ALA A 510 -13.52 -6.49 16.14
CA ALA A 510 -12.27 -7.25 16.21
C ALA A 510 -11.20 -6.51 17.03
N ILE A 511 -11.08 -5.19 16.92
CA ILE A 511 -10.11 -4.42 17.71
C ILE A 511 -10.49 -4.45 19.20
N THR A 512 -11.79 -4.30 19.54
CA THR A 512 -12.23 -4.35 20.94
C THR A 512 -12.01 -5.75 21.54
N GLY A 513 -12.35 -6.81 20.81
CA GLY A 513 -12.07 -8.19 21.22
C GLY A 513 -10.56 -8.45 21.41
N PHE A 514 -9.70 -7.85 20.57
CA PHE A 514 -8.26 -7.95 20.73
C PHE A 514 -7.78 -7.29 22.03
N LEU A 515 -8.28 -6.10 22.37
CA LEU A 515 -7.91 -5.42 23.62
C LEU A 515 -8.43 -6.16 24.86
N GLN A 516 -9.52 -6.90 24.74
CA GLN A 516 -10.05 -7.77 25.80
C GLN A 516 -9.29 -9.10 25.93
N GLY A 517 -8.33 -9.39 25.03
CA GLY A 517 -7.58 -10.65 25.00
C GLY A 517 -8.34 -11.83 24.38
N SER A 518 -9.49 -11.59 23.76
CA SER A 518 -10.36 -12.63 23.16
C SER A 518 -9.89 -12.99 21.74
N THR A 519 -8.75 -13.66 21.62
CA THR A 519 -8.11 -13.93 20.32
C THR A 519 -8.97 -14.76 19.35
N LEU A 520 -9.78 -15.69 19.87
CA LEU A 520 -10.70 -16.49 19.05
C LEU A 520 -11.80 -15.61 18.43
N GLN A 521 -12.39 -14.71 19.22
CA GLN A 521 -13.41 -13.78 18.72
C GLN A 521 -12.84 -12.89 17.62
N VAL A 522 -11.62 -12.38 17.78
CA VAL A 522 -10.93 -11.59 16.74
C VAL A 522 -10.85 -12.39 15.44
N PHE A 523 -10.39 -13.64 15.51
CA PHE A 523 -10.28 -14.51 14.34
C PHE A 523 -11.65 -14.75 13.68
N LEU A 524 -12.68 -15.11 14.44
CA LEU A 524 -14.01 -15.38 13.91
C LEU A 524 -14.61 -14.14 13.24
N VAL A 525 -14.49 -12.97 13.87
CA VAL A 525 -14.99 -11.71 13.31
C VAL A 525 -14.25 -11.33 12.03
N VAL A 526 -12.91 -11.47 12.00
CA VAL A 526 -12.10 -11.23 10.79
C VAL A 526 -12.49 -12.22 9.69
N ALA A 527 -12.66 -13.50 10.02
CA ALA A 527 -13.03 -14.53 9.05
C ALA A 527 -14.41 -14.25 8.43
N VAL A 528 -15.41 -13.87 9.24
CA VAL A 528 -16.74 -13.50 8.76
C VAL A 528 -16.69 -12.21 7.94
N ALA A 529 -16.04 -11.17 8.45
CA ALA A 529 -16.01 -9.85 7.80
C ALA A 529 -15.36 -9.91 6.41
N TYR A 530 -14.14 -10.46 6.35
CA TYR A 530 -13.39 -10.52 5.10
C TYR A 530 -13.84 -11.69 4.22
N GLY A 531 -14.37 -12.78 4.79
CA GLY A 531 -15.00 -13.86 4.03
C GLY A 531 -16.26 -13.39 3.29
N PHE A 532 -17.16 -12.69 3.99
CA PHE A 532 -18.33 -12.07 3.36
C PHE A 532 -17.93 -11.05 2.31
N ALA A 533 -16.99 -10.16 2.62
CA ALA A 533 -16.50 -9.16 1.67
C ALA A 533 -15.89 -9.80 0.41
N THR A 534 -15.19 -10.92 0.56
CA THR A 534 -14.64 -11.68 -0.56
C THR A 534 -15.76 -12.20 -1.47
N LEU A 535 -16.79 -12.83 -0.90
CA LEU A 535 -17.94 -13.33 -1.68
C LEU A 535 -18.71 -12.19 -2.35
N ALA A 536 -18.93 -11.10 -1.62
CA ALA A 536 -19.66 -9.94 -2.10
C ALA A 536 -18.96 -9.18 -3.23
N LEU A 537 -17.63 -9.28 -3.34
CA LEU A 537 -16.86 -8.73 -4.47
C LEU A 537 -16.72 -9.75 -5.62
N LEU A 538 -16.58 -11.04 -5.30
CA LEU A 538 -16.35 -12.10 -6.28
C LEU A 538 -17.61 -12.43 -7.08
N VAL A 539 -18.77 -12.57 -6.43
CA VAL A 539 -20.02 -12.96 -7.10
C VAL A 539 -20.45 -11.94 -8.14
N PRO A 540 -20.50 -10.62 -7.85
CA PRO A 540 -20.81 -9.62 -8.89
C PRO A 540 -19.75 -9.55 -9.99
N ALA A 541 -18.47 -9.79 -9.67
CA ALA A 541 -17.41 -9.80 -10.68
C ALA A 541 -17.59 -10.95 -11.70
N ILE A 542 -18.08 -12.11 -11.25
CA ILE A 542 -18.41 -13.24 -12.13
C ILE A 542 -19.67 -12.90 -12.95
N GLY A 543 -20.74 -12.42 -12.31
CA GLY A 543 -22.01 -12.11 -12.98
C GLY A 543 -21.94 -10.94 -13.97
N ALA A 544 -21.11 -9.92 -13.71
CA ALA A 544 -20.94 -8.79 -14.62
C ALA A 544 -20.37 -9.19 -15.99
N PHE A 545 -19.54 -10.23 -16.03
CA PHE A 545 -18.98 -10.74 -17.28
C PHE A 545 -20.03 -11.53 -18.09
N ASP A 546 -20.96 -12.22 -17.44
CA ASP A 546 -22.10 -12.88 -18.11
C ASP A 546 -23.04 -11.86 -18.79
N LEU A 547 -23.25 -10.71 -18.14
CA LEU A 547 -24.03 -9.60 -18.70
C LEU A 547 -23.31 -8.94 -19.89
N LEU A 548 -22.00 -8.67 -19.77
CA LEU A 548 -21.20 -8.05 -20.84
C LEU A 548 -21.02 -8.95 -22.07
N THR A 549 -21.06 -10.28 -21.89
CA THR A 549 -20.98 -11.26 -22.99
C THR A 549 -22.35 -11.61 -23.58
N GLY A 550 -23.44 -11.02 -23.07
CA GLY A 550 -24.81 -11.28 -23.55
C GLY A 550 -25.32 -12.69 -23.26
N ARG A 551 -24.65 -13.44 -22.37
CA ARG A 551 -25.01 -14.83 -22.02
C ARG A 551 -26.10 -14.91 -20.96
N ALA A 552 -26.30 -13.82 -20.21
CA ALA A 552 -27.47 -13.63 -19.37
C ALA A 552 -28.40 -12.61 -20.03
N THR A 553 -29.62 -13.02 -20.36
CA THR A 553 -30.71 -12.08 -20.63
C THR A 553 -31.03 -11.35 -19.33
N THR A 554 -31.24 -10.04 -19.38
CA THR A 554 -31.87 -9.27 -18.30
C THR A 554 -33.26 -9.85 -18.05
N GLY A 555 -33.34 -10.87 -17.20
CA GLY A 555 -34.59 -11.41 -16.68
C GLY A 555 -35.00 -10.57 -15.49
N GLU A 556 -36.01 -9.73 -15.74
CA GLU A 556 -36.90 -9.00 -14.80
C GLU A 556 -36.27 -8.26 -13.60
#